data_AF-A0AAE0RZG4-F1
#
_entry.id   AF-A0AAE0RZG4-F1
#
_cell.length_a   1.000
_cell.length_b   1.000
_cell.length_c   1.000
_cell.angle_alpha   90.00
_cell.angle_beta   90.00
_cell.angle_gamma   90.00
#
_symmetry.space_group_name_H-M   'P 1'
#
loop_
_entity.id
_entity.type
_entity.pdbx_description
1 polymer ?
#
loop_
_entity_poly.entity_id
_entity_poly.type
_entity_poly.pdbx_seq_one_letter_code
_entity_poly.pdbx_strand_id
1 'polypeptide(L)'
;MALHSDINQALTNLGGYKKVVTRGHENENIKITIKFRSFSKGEDKSPLVTYILEIKPDHNDGGIIEQEILEYRRGSRGKPWRFIEFKSGKGNVVINEDEYENLQSEVKREEDELENNYTMALKRFAGIQWATKENLLLQKYQMEQ
;
A
#
# COMPACT_ATOMS: atom_id res chain seq x y z
N MET A 1 10.90 3.45 8.79
CA MET A 1 11.86 2.62 8.02
C MET A 1 11.38 2.65 6.57
N ALA A 2 12.10 3.31 5.66
CA ALA A 2 11.69 3.40 4.26
C ALA A 2 11.84 2.02 3.60
N LEU A 3 10.90 1.66 2.73
CA LEU A 3 11.04 0.49 1.86
C LEU A 3 12.24 0.69 0.94
N HIS A 4 13.35 0.01 1.25
CA HIS A 4 14.67 0.36 0.72
C HIS A 4 14.98 -0.25 -0.67
N SER A 5 14.32 -1.36 -1.04
CA SER A 5 14.67 -2.13 -2.24
C SER A 5 13.48 -2.38 -3.15
N ASP A 6 13.70 -2.32 -4.47
CA ASP A 6 12.76 -2.69 -5.52
C ASP A 6 12.39 -4.18 -5.47
N ILE A 7 11.25 -4.57 -6.06
CA ILE A 7 10.83 -5.96 -6.17
C ILE A 7 11.85 -6.82 -6.92
N ASN A 8 12.48 -6.30 -7.96
CA ASN A 8 13.51 -7.05 -8.69
C ASN A 8 14.73 -7.33 -7.82
N GLN A 9 15.11 -6.36 -6.98
CA GLN A 9 16.20 -6.56 -6.01
C GLN A 9 15.80 -7.61 -4.97
N ALA A 10 14.55 -7.60 -4.49
CA ALA A 10 14.05 -8.59 -3.56
C ALA A 10 14.02 -10.00 -4.16
N LEU A 11 13.52 -10.14 -5.40
CA LEU A 11 13.50 -11.40 -6.13
C LEU A 11 14.91 -11.93 -6.39
N THR A 12 15.84 -11.06 -6.80
CA THR A 12 17.25 -11.42 -6.99
C THR A 12 17.86 -11.98 -5.71
N ASN A 13 17.60 -11.35 -4.56
CA ASN A 13 18.09 -11.83 -3.26
C ASN A 13 17.50 -13.21 -2.87
N LEU A 14 16.31 -13.54 -3.39
CA LEU A 14 15.65 -14.84 -3.20
C LEU A 14 16.03 -15.87 -4.29
N GLY A 15 16.91 -15.51 -5.23
CA GLY A 15 17.39 -16.37 -6.30
C GLY A 15 16.56 -16.37 -7.58
N GLY A 16 15.68 -15.36 -7.75
CA GLY A 16 14.85 -15.16 -8.94
C GLY A 16 13.37 -15.53 -8.74
N TYR A 17 12.50 -15.07 -9.64
CA TYR A 17 11.06 -15.32 -9.60
C TYR A 17 10.73 -16.81 -9.55
N LYS A 18 11.43 -17.63 -10.34
CA LYS A 18 11.25 -19.09 -10.37
C LYS A 18 11.57 -19.79 -9.05
N LYS A 19 12.27 -19.15 -8.11
CA LYS A 19 12.58 -19.72 -6.79
C LYS A 19 11.51 -19.45 -5.75
N VAL A 20 10.67 -18.44 -5.97
CA VAL A 20 9.63 -18.01 -5.02
C VAL A 20 8.23 -18.49 -5.43
N VAL A 21 8.10 -19.08 -6.62
CA VAL A 21 6.88 -19.73 -7.10
C VAL A 21 6.84 -21.22 -6.79
N THR A 22 5.63 -21.76 -6.70
CA THR A 22 5.43 -23.22 -6.62
C THR A 22 5.80 -23.85 -7.96
N ARG A 23 6.43 -25.04 -7.93
CA ARG A 23 6.80 -25.78 -9.14
C ARG A 23 5.59 -26.01 -10.04
N GLY A 24 5.75 -25.74 -11.34
CA GLY A 24 4.69 -25.86 -12.35
C GLY A 24 3.81 -24.61 -12.50
N HIS A 25 4.03 -23.57 -11.70
CA HIS A 25 3.29 -22.31 -11.71
C HIS A 25 4.20 -21.11 -12.07
N GLU A 26 5.28 -21.34 -12.80
CA GLU A 26 6.30 -20.31 -13.09
C GLU A 26 5.78 -19.16 -13.95
N ASN A 27 4.67 -19.36 -14.65
CA ASN A 27 4.02 -18.34 -15.48
C ASN A 27 2.79 -17.70 -14.80
N GLU A 28 2.51 -18.05 -13.56
CA GLU A 28 1.39 -17.50 -12.79
C GLU A 28 1.84 -16.36 -11.88
N ASN A 29 0.88 -15.51 -11.50
CA ASN A 29 1.14 -14.39 -10.62
C ASN A 29 1.27 -14.84 -9.16
N ILE A 30 2.22 -14.25 -8.43
CA ILE A 30 2.29 -14.36 -6.98
C ILE A 30 1.34 -13.34 -6.38
N LYS A 31 0.36 -13.80 -5.60
CA LYS A 31 -0.57 -12.93 -4.86
C LYS A 31 -0.31 -13.01 -3.37
N ILE A 32 0.05 -11.88 -2.78
CA ILE A 32 0.25 -11.71 -1.35
C ILE A 32 -0.89 -10.86 -0.80
N THR A 33 -1.51 -11.30 0.29
CA THR A 33 -2.55 -10.54 0.98
C THR A 33 -2.24 -10.51 2.47
N ILE A 34 -2.02 -9.32 3.00
CA ILE A 34 -1.73 -9.08 4.41
C ILE A 34 -2.92 -8.37 5.03
N LYS A 35 -3.47 -8.93 6.11
CA LYS A 35 -4.55 -8.33 6.88
C LYS A 35 -4.06 -8.08 8.30
N PHE A 36 -4.11 -6.83 8.74
CA PHE A 36 -3.64 -6.46 10.07
C PHE A 36 -4.49 -5.34 10.68
N ARG A 37 -4.35 -5.16 11.98
CA ARG A 37 -4.90 -4.05 12.75
C ARG A 37 -3.76 -3.42 13.51
N SER A 38 -3.60 -2.11 13.40
CA SER A 38 -2.64 -1.37 14.23
C SER A 38 -3.39 -0.77 15.41
N PHE A 39 -3.17 -1.31 16.60
CA PHE A 39 -3.78 -0.78 17.82
C PHE A 39 -2.85 0.26 18.43
N SER A 40 -3.28 1.52 18.47
CA SER A 40 -2.62 2.52 19.30
C SER A 40 -3.10 2.38 20.75
N LYS A 41 -2.23 2.69 21.71
CA LYS A 41 -2.57 2.60 23.14
C LYS A 41 -3.70 3.59 23.45
N GLY A 42 -4.88 3.08 23.81
CA GLY A 42 -6.07 3.89 24.12
C GLY A 42 -7.14 3.93 23.03
N GLU A 43 -6.97 3.23 21.90
CA GLU A 43 -8.03 3.08 20.89
C GLU A 43 -8.85 1.80 21.12
N ASP A 44 -10.15 1.94 21.34
CA ASP A 44 -11.09 0.80 21.46
C ASP A 44 -11.33 0.08 20.13
N LYS A 45 -11.01 0.71 18.99
CA LYS A 45 -11.23 0.18 17.64
C LYS A 45 -10.11 0.60 16.70
N SER A 46 -9.43 -0.40 16.13
CA SER A 46 -8.47 -0.22 15.04
C SER A 46 -9.09 -0.66 13.70
N PRO A 47 -8.96 0.12 12.60
CA PRO A 47 -9.47 -0.30 11.30
C PRO A 47 -8.76 -1.56 10.80
N LEU A 48 -9.50 -2.43 10.10
CA LEU A 48 -8.87 -3.56 9.42
C LEU A 48 -8.20 -3.03 8.15
N VAL A 49 -6.88 -3.14 8.11
CA VAL A 49 -6.07 -2.81 6.94
C VAL A 49 -5.85 -4.08 6.13
N THR A 50 -6.11 -4.01 4.83
CA THR A 50 -5.78 -5.07 3.88
C THR A 50 -4.81 -4.50 2.85
N TYR A 51 -3.65 -5.13 2.75
CA TYR A 51 -2.67 -4.87 1.71
C TYR A 51 -2.66 -6.05 0.74
N ILE A 52 -2.78 -5.76 -0.55
CA ILE A 52 -2.75 -6.75 -1.63
C ILE A 52 -1.60 -6.37 -2.55
N LEU A 53 -0.71 -7.31 -2.80
CA LEU A 53 0.36 -7.20 -3.78
C LEU A 53 0.27 -8.39 -4.73
N GLU A 54 0.19 -8.10 -6.02
CA GLU A 54 0.23 -9.09 -7.09
C GLU A 54 1.45 -8.82 -7.96
N ILE A 55 2.25 -9.87 -8.14
CA ILE A 55 3.51 -9.83 -8.85
C ILE A 55 3.37 -10.77 -10.03
N LYS A 56 3.56 -10.29 -11.24
CA LYS A 56 3.60 -11.14 -12.43
C LYS A 56 5.05 -11.42 -12.83
N PRO A 57 5.35 -12.60 -13.40
CA PRO A 57 6.67 -12.88 -13.93
C PRO A 57 7.03 -11.88 -15.03
N ASP A 58 8.30 -11.51 -15.07
CA ASP A 58 8.86 -10.68 -16.12
C ASP A 58 9.93 -11.47 -16.90
N HIS A 59 10.43 -10.87 -17.98
CA HIS A 59 11.63 -11.34 -18.66
C HIS A 59 12.82 -11.44 -17.69
N ASN A 60 13.75 -12.35 -17.98
CA ASN A 60 14.99 -12.56 -17.21
C ASN A 60 14.83 -12.98 -15.73
N ASP A 61 13.78 -13.74 -15.38
CA ASP A 61 13.55 -14.26 -14.02
C ASP A 61 13.30 -13.16 -12.97
N GLY A 62 12.92 -11.97 -13.42
CA GLY A 62 12.40 -10.87 -12.61
C GLY A 62 10.88 -10.92 -12.45
N GLY A 63 10.31 -9.86 -11.90
CA GLY A 63 8.87 -9.73 -11.75
C GLY A 63 8.43 -8.28 -11.69
N ILE A 64 7.21 -8.01 -12.13
CA ILE A 64 6.64 -6.66 -12.07
C ILE A 64 5.37 -6.64 -11.25
N ILE A 65 5.07 -5.49 -10.67
CA ILE A 65 3.87 -5.30 -9.85
C ILE A 65 2.68 -5.20 -10.79
N GLU A 66 1.92 -6.29 -10.88
CA GLU A 66 0.68 -6.31 -11.65
C GLU A 66 -0.41 -5.53 -10.92
N GLN A 67 -0.51 -5.67 -9.59
CA GLN A 67 -1.50 -4.96 -8.79
C GLN A 67 -0.97 -4.62 -7.40
N GLU A 68 -1.25 -3.42 -6.92
CA GLU A 68 -0.99 -3.02 -5.53
C GLU A 68 -2.19 -2.25 -4.98
N ILE A 69 -2.78 -2.76 -3.89
CA ILE A 69 -3.94 -2.15 -3.23
C ILE A 69 -3.66 -2.04 -1.74
N LEU A 70 -3.91 -0.85 -1.19
CA LEU A 70 -4.01 -0.63 0.25
C LEU A 70 -5.41 -0.15 0.58
N GLU A 71 -6.13 -0.90 1.42
CA GLU A 71 -7.50 -0.58 1.76
C GLU A 71 -7.79 -0.68 3.26
N TYR A 72 -8.57 0.27 3.77
CA TYR A 72 -8.95 0.33 5.18
C TYR A 72 -10.45 0.24 5.30
N ARG A 73 -10.90 -0.57 6.25
CA ARG A 73 -12.32 -0.77 6.48
C ARG A 73 -12.86 0.23 7.51
N ARG A 74 -13.78 1.10 7.08
CA ARG A 74 -14.46 2.13 7.92
C ARG A 74 -15.55 1.60 8.86
N GLY A 75 -15.83 0.28 8.84
CA GLY A 75 -16.90 -0.32 9.64
C GLY A 75 -17.20 -1.76 9.24
N SER A 76 -18.26 -2.35 9.79
CA SER A 76 -18.66 -3.72 9.45
C SER A 76 -19.32 -3.84 8.06
N ARG A 77 -19.89 -2.75 7.53
CA ARG A 77 -20.58 -2.70 6.23
C ARG A 77 -20.03 -1.53 5.39
N GLY A 78 -20.22 -1.59 4.07
CA GLY A 78 -19.79 -0.55 3.12
C GLY A 78 -18.54 -0.92 2.29
N LYS A 79 -18.23 -0.08 1.29
CA LYS A 79 -17.05 -0.22 0.44
C LYS A 79 -15.79 0.15 1.24
N PRO A 80 -14.71 -0.65 1.15
CA PRO A 80 -13.45 -0.29 1.81
C PRO A 80 -12.88 1.00 1.21
N TRP A 81 -12.20 1.77 2.05
CA TRP A 81 -11.50 2.98 1.64
C TRP A 81 -10.14 2.56 1.06
N ARG A 82 -10.08 2.43 -0.27
CA ARG A 82 -8.84 2.10 -1.00
C ARG A 82 -8.00 3.35 -1.14
N PHE A 83 -6.95 3.44 -0.34
CA PHE A 83 -5.98 4.54 -0.31
C PHE A 83 -5.13 4.59 -1.57
N ILE A 84 -4.64 3.43 -1.99
CA ILE A 84 -3.95 3.27 -3.27
C ILE A 84 -4.53 2.08 -4.02
N GLU A 85 -4.61 2.21 -5.34
CA GLU A 85 -4.95 1.13 -6.26
C GLU A 85 -4.15 1.33 -7.55
N PHE A 86 -3.07 0.57 -7.70
CA PHE A 86 -2.18 0.60 -8.86
C PHE A 86 -2.24 -0.72 -9.60
N LYS A 87 -2.10 -0.64 -10.92
CA LYS A 87 -2.01 -1.75 -11.83
C LYS A 87 -0.92 -1.49 -12.87
N SER A 88 0.12 -2.32 -12.92
CA SER A 88 1.26 -2.14 -13.85
C SER A 88 1.76 -0.68 -13.88
N GLY A 89 2.08 -0.14 -12.71
CA GLY A 89 2.64 1.21 -12.56
C GLY A 89 1.65 2.39 -12.67
N LYS A 90 0.41 2.18 -13.12
CA LYS A 90 -0.60 3.25 -13.24
C LYS A 90 -1.74 3.02 -12.27
N GLY A 91 -2.26 4.06 -11.65
CA GLY A 91 -3.25 3.88 -10.60
C GLY A 91 -3.88 5.15 -10.09
N ASN A 92 -4.53 5.01 -8.94
CA ASN A 92 -5.17 6.10 -8.25
C ASN A 92 -4.75 6.14 -6.79
N VAL A 93 -4.68 7.35 -6.27
CA VAL A 93 -4.40 7.65 -4.85
C VAL A 93 -5.55 8.47 -4.30
N VAL A 94 -5.91 8.25 -3.03
CA VAL A 94 -6.90 9.08 -2.35
C VAL A 94 -6.30 10.42 -1.96
N ILE A 95 -7.03 11.49 -2.22
CA ILE A 95 -6.60 12.86 -1.89
C ILE A 95 -7.31 13.43 -0.64
N ASN A 96 -8.46 12.87 -0.25
CA ASN A 96 -9.24 13.32 0.91
C ASN A 96 -9.15 12.34 2.08
N GLU A 97 -7.93 11.99 2.44
CA GLU A 97 -7.66 11.00 3.50
C GLU A 97 -8.04 11.48 4.89
N ASP A 98 -8.00 12.78 5.12
CA ASP A 98 -8.47 13.44 6.34
C ASP A 98 -9.98 13.21 6.55
N GLU A 99 -10.73 13.00 5.46
CA GLU A 99 -12.13 12.63 5.50
C GLU A 99 -12.35 11.13 5.82
N TYR A 100 -11.29 10.35 6.11
CA TYR A 100 -11.37 8.90 6.39
C TYR A 100 -12.41 8.53 7.46
N GLU A 101 -12.47 9.30 8.54
CA GLU A 101 -13.37 9.02 9.67
C GLU A 101 -14.82 9.41 9.40
N ASN A 102 -15.07 10.27 8.40
CA ASN A 102 -16.41 10.67 8.00
C ASN A 102 -17.06 9.60 7.12
N LEU A 103 -17.97 8.82 7.70
CA LEU A 103 -18.69 7.75 7.00
C LEU A 103 -19.56 8.22 5.83
N GLN A 104 -19.93 9.51 5.79
CA GLN A 104 -20.70 10.11 4.70
C GLN A 104 -19.81 10.64 3.56
N SER A 105 -18.51 10.77 3.77
CA SER A 105 -17.58 11.27 2.76
C SER A 105 -17.37 10.24 1.65
N GLU A 106 -17.45 10.72 0.41
CA GLU A 106 -17.09 9.96 -0.78
C GLU A 106 -15.57 9.98 -1.01
N VAL A 107 -15.04 8.88 -1.56
CA VAL A 107 -13.60 8.79 -1.87
C VAL A 107 -13.28 9.67 -3.08
N LYS A 108 -12.44 10.68 -2.91
CA LYS A 108 -11.86 11.46 -4.00
C LYS A 108 -10.51 10.86 -4.38
N ARG A 109 -10.26 10.71 -5.67
CA ARG A 109 -9.05 10.08 -6.22
C ARG A 109 -8.37 10.97 -7.23
N GLU A 110 -7.06 10.85 -7.29
CA GLU A 110 -6.22 11.42 -8.34
C GLU A 110 -5.47 10.29 -9.05
N GLU A 111 -5.36 10.39 -10.37
CA GLU A 111 -4.60 9.45 -11.19
C GLU A 111 -3.10 9.72 -11.04
N ASP A 112 -2.31 8.66 -10.96
CA ASP A 112 -0.85 8.77 -10.88
C ASP A 112 -0.17 7.62 -11.63
N GLU A 113 1.06 7.85 -12.04
CA GLU A 113 1.93 6.90 -12.73
C GLU A 113 3.29 6.85 -12.05
N LEU A 114 3.73 5.64 -11.70
CA LEU A 114 5.04 5.38 -11.12
C LEU A 114 6.13 5.43 -12.19
N GLU A 115 7.36 5.67 -11.76
CA GLU A 115 8.52 5.75 -12.67
C GLU A 115 8.75 4.47 -13.48
N ASN A 116 8.37 3.32 -12.92
CA ASN A 116 8.46 2.02 -13.55
C ASN A 116 7.52 1.01 -12.85
N ASN A 117 7.38 -0.18 -13.43
CA ASN A 117 6.48 -1.24 -12.94
C ASN A 117 7.07 -2.10 -11.80
N TYR A 118 8.32 -1.83 -11.39
CA TYR A 118 9.03 -2.54 -10.34
C TYR A 118 8.98 -1.78 -9.00
N THR A 119 8.77 -0.46 -9.09
CA THR A 119 8.55 0.45 -7.95
C THR A 119 7.19 0.19 -7.31
N MET A 120 7.20 -0.02 -5.99
CA MET A 120 5.97 -0.10 -5.19
C MET A 120 5.35 1.28 -5.01
N ALA A 121 4.05 1.40 -5.23
CA ALA A 121 3.26 2.59 -4.93
C ALA A 121 3.39 2.98 -3.45
N LEU A 122 3.44 1.99 -2.55
CA LEU A 122 3.71 2.26 -1.13
C LEU A 122 5.04 2.97 -0.88
N LYS A 123 6.06 2.87 -1.74
CA LYS A 123 7.28 3.67 -1.51
C LYS A 123 7.06 5.15 -1.73
N ARG A 124 6.29 5.49 -2.76
CA ARG A 124 5.95 6.87 -3.11
C ARG A 124 4.93 7.46 -2.14
N PHE A 125 3.97 6.64 -1.70
CA PHE A 125 2.86 7.07 -0.86
C PHE A 125 2.95 6.60 0.59
N ALA A 126 4.02 5.93 1.03
CA ALA A 126 4.19 5.61 2.45
C ALA A 126 4.27 6.87 3.31
N GLY A 127 4.61 8.03 2.73
CA GLY A 127 4.55 9.36 3.37
C GLY A 127 3.13 9.86 3.62
N ILE A 128 2.16 9.29 2.92
CA ILE A 128 0.78 9.70 2.95
C ILE A 128 0.14 9.11 4.24
N GLN A 129 -0.17 10.02 5.16
CA GLN A 129 -0.74 9.84 6.51
C GLN A 129 0.13 9.25 7.65
N TRP A 130 1.39 9.71 7.78
CA TRP A 130 2.04 9.82 9.11
C TRP A 130 2.66 11.20 9.35
N ALA A 131 3.18 11.85 8.30
CA ALA A 131 3.80 13.17 8.40
C ALA A 131 2.83 14.28 8.82
N THR A 132 1.52 14.13 8.58
CA THR A 132 0.52 15.17 8.88
C THR A 132 0.04 15.10 10.33
N LYS A 133 -0.25 13.91 10.88
CA LYS A 133 -0.66 13.79 12.30
C LYS A 133 0.50 14.08 13.26
N GLU A 134 1.72 13.65 12.95
CA GLU A 134 2.90 13.95 13.76
C GLU A 134 3.26 15.45 13.70
N ASN A 135 3.22 16.09 12.53
CA ASN A 135 3.37 17.55 12.44
C ASN A 135 2.27 18.31 13.16
N LEU A 136 1.00 17.90 13.06
CA LEU A 136 -0.10 18.57 13.77
C LEU A 136 0.03 18.44 15.29
N LEU A 137 0.50 17.30 15.79
CA LEU A 137 0.76 17.10 17.22
C LEU A 137 1.98 17.92 17.69
N LEU A 138 3.05 17.96 16.90
CA LEU A 138 4.25 18.76 17.19
C LEU A 138 3.97 20.27 17.12
N GLN A 139 3.15 20.72 16.16
CA GLN A 139 2.73 22.12 16.06
C GLN A 139 1.82 22.52 17.24
N LYS A 140 0.90 21.66 17.66
CA LYS A 140 0.08 21.92 18.86
C LYS A 140 0.92 22.01 20.13
N TYR A 141 1.90 21.12 20.30
CA TYR A 141 2.82 21.16 21.45
C TYR A 141 3.69 22.44 21.47
N GLN A 142 4.10 22.96 20.32
CA GLN A 142 4.88 24.20 20.23
C GLN A 142 4.03 25.48 20.41
N MET A 143 2.71 25.43 20.25
CA MET A 143 1.81 26.55 20.53
C MET A 143 1.29 26.58 21.97
N GLU A 144 1.46 25.48 22.72
CA GLU A 144 1.05 25.35 24.13
C GLU A 144 2.22 25.62 25.12
N GLN A 145 3.37 26.09 24.62
CA GLN A 145 4.55 26.57 25.39
C GLN A 145 4.84 28.03 25.04
#